data_AF-A0A9D7SMH8-F1
#
_entry.id   AF-A0A9D7SMH8-F1
#
_cell.length_a   1.000
_cell.length_b   1.000
_cell.length_c   1.000
_cell.angle_alpha   90.00
_cell.angle_beta   90.00
_cell.angle_gamma   90.00
#
_symmetry.space_group_name_H-M   'P 1'
#
loop_
_entity.id
_entity.type
_entity.pdbx_description
1 polymer ?
#
loop_
_entity_poly.entity_id
_entity_poly.type
_entity_poly.pdbx_seq_one_letter_code
_entity_poly.pdbx_strand_id
1 'polypeptide(L)'
;MSNDLDRIREALQFIDASDRETWLRMGMAIKSELADTGFDVWEAWSLQAESFNTKDARDVWKSIRAGGKVTIGTLFYEAKANGWRDDGMHQKPTPEELAERRRIAAERAAQEEAEIARERADTAKKAAAILKAATEAKADNPYLVRKRVSPVATLREIDAGAAAAILGYAPKSGGDLLTGRLLVVPVKQGDGISTLELIDGDKAQGGIGRAR
;
A
#
# COMPACT_ATOMS: atom_id res chain seq x y z
N MET A 1 12.68 -32.27 -14.83
CA MET A 1 11.29 -32.24 -14.32
C MET A 1 11.19 -32.69 -12.86
N SER A 2 11.91 -33.72 -12.38
CA SER A 2 11.90 -34.06 -10.94
C SER A 2 12.52 -32.99 -10.03
N ASN A 3 13.52 -32.24 -10.51
CA ASN A 3 14.23 -31.25 -9.71
C ASN A 3 13.38 -30.02 -9.31
N ASP A 4 12.45 -29.58 -10.16
CA ASP A 4 11.65 -28.37 -9.89
C ASP A 4 10.57 -28.63 -8.85
N LEU A 5 9.95 -29.81 -8.88
CA LEU A 5 8.89 -30.17 -7.94
C LEU A 5 9.44 -30.38 -6.52
N ASP A 6 10.63 -30.96 -6.40
CA ASP A 6 11.31 -31.12 -5.12
C ASP A 6 11.76 -29.76 -4.56
N ARG A 7 12.33 -28.88 -5.39
CA ARG A 7 12.65 -27.49 -4.99
C ARG A 7 11.43 -26.71 -4.51
N ILE A 8 10.28 -26.88 -5.16
CA ILE A 8 9.01 -26.23 -4.74
C ILE A 8 8.59 -26.76 -3.37
N ARG A 9 8.60 -28.09 -3.17
CA ARG A 9 8.26 -28.71 -1.88
C ARG A 9 9.19 -28.24 -0.76
N GLU A 10 10.48 -28.17 -1.04
CA GLU A 10 11.49 -27.69 -0.10
C GLU A 10 11.27 -26.23 0.28
N ALA A 11 11.13 -25.35 -0.72
CA ALA A 11 10.91 -23.93 -0.51
C ALA A 11 9.62 -23.66 0.29
N LEU A 12 8.55 -24.42 0.05
CA LEU A 12 7.30 -24.30 0.80
C LEU A 12 7.46 -24.58 2.30
N GLN A 13 8.42 -25.40 2.72
CA GLN A 13 8.63 -25.66 4.16
C GLN A 13 9.10 -24.44 4.95
N PHE A 14 9.58 -23.42 4.26
CA PHE A 14 10.01 -22.14 4.85
C PHE A 14 8.87 -21.13 4.91
N ILE A 15 7.69 -21.45 4.39
CA ILE A 15 6.55 -20.54 4.29
C ILE A 15 5.42 -21.08 5.16
N ASP A 16 4.80 -20.20 5.94
CA ASP A 16 3.67 -20.56 6.80
C ASP A 16 2.37 -20.72 5.98
N ALA A 17 1.66 -21.81 6.21
CA ALA A 17 0.40 -22.09 5.54
C ALA A 17 -0.82 -21.42 6.21
N SER A 18 -0.65 -20.88 7.42
CA SER A 18 -1.79 -20.39 8.23
C SER A 18 -2.35 -19.04 7.76
N ASP A 19 -1.51 -18.17 7.19
CA ASP A 19 -1.95 -16.90 6.64
C ASP A 19 -2.71 -17.10 5.32
N ARG A 20 -3.97 -16.66 5.27
CA ARG A 20 -4.87 -16.90 4.15
C ARG A 20 -4.37 -16.27 2.85
N GLU A 21 -3.79 -15.08 2.91
CA GLU A 21 -3.30 -14.39 1.72
C GLU A 21 -2.07 -15.09 1.14
N THR A 22 -1.10 -15.42 2.00
CA THR A 22 0.09 -16.20 1.65
C THR A 22 -0.29 -17.56 1.09
N TRP A 23 -1.24 -18.25 1.73
CA TRP A 23 -1.78 -19.52 1.30
C TRP A 23 -2.34 -19.49 -0.13
N LEU A 24 -3.16 -18.47 -0.45
CA LEU A 24 -3.68 -18.24 -1.80
C LEU A 24 -2.56 -17.92 -2.81
N ARG A 25 -1.61 -17.08 -2.42
CA ARG A 25 -0.49 -16.66 -3.26
C ARG A 25 0.43 -17.83 -3.61
N MET A 26 0.69 -18.73 -2.67
CA MET A 26 1.45 -19.96 -2.91
C MET A 26 0.69 -20.91 -3.85
N GLY A 27 -0.63 -21.05 -3.68
CA GLY A 27 -1.46 -21.82 -4.60
C GLY A 27 -1.40 -21.28 -6.04
N MET A 28 -1.48 -19.96 -6.21
CA MET A 28 -1.29 -19.28 -7.50
C MET A 28 0.10 -19.54 -8.10
N ALA A 29 1.16 -19.40 -7.30
CA ALA A 29 2.54 -19.62 -7.74
C ALA A 29 2.75 -21.07 -8.22
N ILE A 30 2.29 -22.05 -7.45
CA ILE A 30 2.42 -23.48 -7.79
C ILE A 30 1.61 -23.80 -9.05
N LYS A 31 0.36 -23.34 -9.14
CA LYS A 31 -0.50 -23.58 -10.31
C LYS A 31 0.03 -22.93 -11.59
N SER A 32 0.79 -21.83 -11.47
CA SER A 32 1.42 -21.19 -12.63
C SER A 32 2.48 -22.07 -13.30
N GLU A 33 3.15 -22.93 -12.54
CA GLU A 33 4.25 -23.79 -13.01
C GLU A 33 3.77 -25.21 -13.30
N LEU A 34 3.00 -25.80 -12.37
CA LEU A 34 2.61 -27.21 -12.40
C LEU A 34 1.19 -27.43 -12.92
N ALA A 35 0.47 -26.36 -13.26
CA ALA A 35 -0.95 -26.42 -13.59
C ALA A 35 -1.73 -27.24 -12.53
N ASP A 36 -2.67 -28.09 -12.96
CA ASP A 36 -3.48 -28.88 -12.02
C ASP A 36 -2.71 -29.97 -11.27
N THR A 37 -1.51 -30.36 -11.75
CA THR A 37 -0.67 -31.35 -11.05
C THR A 37 -0.02 -30.80 -9.78
N GLY A 38 -0.06 -29.47 -9.60
CA GLY A 38 0.44 -28.80 -8.39
C GLY A 38 -0.47 -28.88 -7.18
N PHE A 39 -1.72 -29.37 -7.33
CA PHE A 39 -2.69 -29.39 -6.23
C PHE A 39 -2.18 -30.21 -5.05
N ASP A 40 -1.65 -31.40 -5.29
CA ASP A 40 -1.21 -32.32 -4.24
C ASP A 40 -0.06 -31.73 -3.41
N VAL A 41 0.84 -30.97 -4.06
CA VAL A 41 1.96 -30.27 -3.38
C VAL A 41 1.43 -29.17 -2.48
N TRP A 42 0.52 -28.36 -3.00
CA TRP A 42 -0.08 -27.27 -2.24
C TRP A 42 -0.96 -27.80 -1.10
N GLU A 43 -1.77 -28.82 -1.32
CA GLU A 43 -2.61 -29.48 -0.31
C GLU A 43 -1.77 -30.07 0.82
N ALA A 44 -0.70 -30.81 0.49
CA ALA A 44 0.20 -31.39 1.48
C ALA A 44 0.87 -30.33 2.37
N TRP A 45 1.28 -29.20 1.79
CA TRP A 45 1.79 -28.07 2.56
C TRP A 45 0.69 -27.40 3.41
N SER A 46 -0.50 -27.25 2.84
CA SER A 46 -1.66 -26.60 3.47
C SER A 46 -2.17 -27.32 4.72
N LEU A 47 -2.02 -28.65 4.77
CA LEU A 47 -2.38 -29.46 5.94
C LEU A 47 -1.66 -29.06 7.23
N GLN A 48 -0.57 -28.28 7.14
CA GLN A 48 0.15 -27.77 8.31
C GLN A 48 -0.61 -26.65 9.04
N ALA A 49 -1.61 -26.03 8.41
CA ALA A 49 -2.45 -25.03 9.04
C ALA A 49 -3.60 -25.69 9.82
N GLU A 50 -3.78 -25.32 11.10
CA GLU A 50 -4.87 -25.86 11.94
C GLU A 50 -6.27 -25.57 11.39
N SER A 51 -6.43 -24.46 10.65
CA SER A 51 -7.68 -24.03 10.03
C SER A 51 -7.97 -24.71 8.68
N PHE A 52 -7.14 -25.67 8.25
CA PHE A 52 -7.24 -26.27 6.92
C PHE A 52 -8.50 -27.13 6.76
N ASN A 53 -9.20 -26.92 5.64
CA ASN A 53 -10.32 -27.76 5.21
C ASN A 53 -10.10 -28.24 3.77
N THR A 54 -10.05 -29.56 3.57
CA THR A 54 -9.81 -30.20 2.27
C THR A 54 -10.83 -29.81 1.20
N LYS A 55 -12.11 -29.69 1.56
CA LYS A 55 -13.17 -29.31 0.60
C LYS A 55 -12.98 -27.87 0.13
N ASP A 56 -12.77 -26.96 1.08
CA ASP A 56 -12.54 -25.55 0.76
C ASP A 56 -11.25 -25.36 -0.05
N ALA A 57 -10.20 -26.12 0.26
CA ALA A 57 -8.96 -26.11 -0.50
C ALA A 57 -9.17 -26.47 -1.98
N ARG A 58 -9.96 -27.52 -2.25
CA ARG A 58 -10.31 -27.92 -3.63
C ARG A 58 -11.11 -26.84 -4.37
N ASP A 59 -12.08 -26.23 -3.70
CA ASP A 59 -12.91 -25.19 -4.30
C ASP A 59 -12.09 -23.94 -4.61
N VAL A 60 -11.21 -23.53 -3.70
CA VAL A 60 -10.26 -22.45 -3.95
C VAL A 60 -9.34 -22.82 -5.11
N TRP A 61 -8.72 -24.01 -5.11
CA TRP A 61 -7.79 -24.41 -6.17
C TRP A 61 -8.40 -24.26 -7.56
N LYS A 62 -9.67 -24.66 -7.71
CA LYS A 62 -10.42 -24.50 -8.97
C LYS A 62 -10.65 -23.04 -9.35
N SER A 63 -10.85 -22.16 -8.36
CA SER A 63 -11.04 -20.72 -8.59
C SER A 63 -9.75 -19.98 -8.98
N ILE A 64 -8.59 -20.52 -8.60
CA ILE A 64 -7.29 -19.97 -8.98
C ILE A 64 -7.09 -20.11 -10.49
N ARG A 65 -6.87 -18.98 -11.17
CA ARG A 65 -6.55 -18.95 -12.60
C ARG A 65 -5.04 -19.00 -12.81
N ALA A 66 -4.58 -19.89 -13.68
CA ALA A 66 -3.20 -19.88 -14.14
C ALA A 66 -2.94 -18.65 -15.04
N GLY A 67 -1.79 -17.98 -14.87
CA GLY A 67 -1.36 -16.88 -15.77
C GLY A 67 -1.57 -15.45 -15.26
N GLY A 68 -1.28 -15.17 -13.98
CA GLY A 68 -1.28 -13.81 -13.41
C GLY A 68 0.12 -13.22 -13.16
N LYS A 69 0.19 -12.11 -12.40
CA LYS A 69 1.46 -11.52 -11.96
C LYS A 69 2.23 -12.41 -10.96
N VAL A 70 1.53 -13.33 -10.29
CA VAL A 70 2.11 -14.29 -9.35
C VAL A 70 2.57 -15.51 -10.14
N THR A 71 3.86 -15.80 -10.05
CA THR A 71 4.52 -16.93 -10.73
C THR A 71 5.28 -17.76 -9.70
N ILE A 72 5.91 -18.86 -10.12
CA ILE A 72 6.75 -19.66 -9.22
C ILE A 72 7.90 -18.86 -8.59
N GLY A 73 8.36 -17.80 -9.26
CA GLY A 73 9.34 -16.87 -8.71
C GLY A 73 8.88 -16.19 -7.42
N THR A 74 7.57 -15.96 -7.25
CA THR A 74 7.00 -15.42 -6.01
C THR A 74 7.18 -16.38 -4.84
N LEU A 75 6.97 -17.68 -5.07
CA LEU A 75 7.18 -18.72 -4.04
C LEU A 75 8.64 -18.77 -3.62
N PHE A 76 9.58 -18.79 -4.58
CA PHE A 76 11.01 -18.80 -4.24
C PHE A 76 11.47 -17.50 -3.59
N TYR A 77 10.91 -16.35 -3.98
CA TYR A 77 11.18 -15.07 -3.32
C TYR A 77 10.73 -15.10 -1.86
N GLU A 78 9.50 -15.55 -1.60
CA GLU A 78 8.94 -15.67 -0.26
C GLU A 78 9.76 -16.67 0.58
N ALA A 79 10.09 -17.82 0.02
CA ALA A 79 10.93 -18.82 0.69
C ALA A 79 12.31 -18.23 1.03
N LYS A 80 12.96 -17.50 0.10
CA LYS A 80 14.26 -16.82 0.34
C LYS A 80 14.18 -15.75 1.41
N ALA A 81 13.09 -14.96 1.43
CA ALA A 81 12.82 -14.00 2.49
C ALA A 81 12.70 -14.71 3.86
N ASN A 82 12.19 -15.94 3.86
CA ASN A 82 12.15 -16.83 5.03
C ASN A 82 13.39 -17.72 5.20
N GLY A 83 14.49 -17.43 4.48
CA GLY A 83 15.80 -18.04 4.66
C GLY A 83 16.04 -19.35 3.90
N TRP A 84 15.15 -19.73 2.99
CA TRP A 84 15.45 -20.78 2.02
C TRP A 84 16.64 -20.36 1.15
N ARG A 85 17.58 -21.27 0.94
CA ARG A 85 18.68 -21.09 0.00
C ARG A 85 18.56 -22.18 -1.07
N ASP A 86 19.13 -21.93 -2.23
CA ASP A 86 19.07 -22.87 -3.36
C ASP A 86 20.48 -23.44 -3.58
N ASP A 87 21.13 -23.87 -2.50
CA ASP A 87 22.53 -24.31 -2.42
C ASP A 87 22.68 -25.81 -2.05
N GLY A 88 21.57 -26.55 -1.96
CA GLY A 88 21.54 -27.99 -1.69
C GLY A 88 21.99 -28.42 -0.29
N MET A 89 22.27 -27.47 0.62
CA MET A 89 22.58 -27.75 2.02
C MET A 89 21.52 -27.10 2.91
N HIS A 90 20.49 -27.85 3.31
CA HIS A 90 19.43 -27.30 4.16
C HIS A 90 19.19 -28.11 5.43
N GLN A 91 19.38 -27.43 6.56
CA GLN A 91 18.68 -27.75 7.80
C GLN A 91 17.37 -26.95 7.80
N LYS A 92 16.26 -27.65 8.04
CA LYS A 92 14.94 -27.03 8.23
C LYS A 92 15.02 -26.06 9.43
N PRO A 93 14.63 -24.79 9.28
CA PRO A 93 14.57 -23.87 10.41
C PRO A 93 13.73 -24.47 11.52
N THR A 94 14.18 -24.32 12.76
CA THR A 94 13.39 -24.82 13.89
C THR A 94 12.08 -24.01 14.00
N PRO A 95 11.01 -24.58 14.60
CA PRO A 95 9.79 -23.83 14.86
C PRO A 95 10.04 -22.53 15.63
N GLU A 96 11.04 -22.51 16.51
CA GLU A 96 11.45 -21.33 17.29
C GLU A 96 12.04 -20.23 16.40
N GLU A 97 12.91 -20.58 15.44
CA GLU A 97 13.49 -19.64 14.49
C GLU A 97 12.41 -19.03 13.57
N LEU A 98 11.42 -19.83 13.18
CA LEU A 98 10.30 -19.35 12.38
C LEU A 98 9.40 -18.41 13.20
N ALA A 99 9.12 -18.75 14.46
CA ALA A 99 8.33 -17.91 15.36
C ALA A 99 9.01 -16.55 15.61
N GLU A 100 10.32 -16.53 15.89
CA GLU A 100 11.05 -15.29 16.13
C GLU A 100 11.06 -14.38 14.89
N ARG A 101 11.22 -14.95 13.70
CA ARG A 101 11.15 -14.17 12.45
C ARG A 101 9.78 -13.56 12.20
N ARG A 102 8.69 -14.28 12.50
CA ARG A 102 7.32 -13.74 12.43
C ARG A 102 7.15 -12.58 13.40
N ARG A 103 7.67 -12.69 14.62
CA ARG A 103 7.63 -11.60 15.61
C ARG A 103 8.35 -10.37 15.08
N ILE A 104 9.55 -10.55 14.53
CA ILE A 104 10.33 -9.45 13.92
C ILE A 104 9.58 -8.83 12.73
N ALA A 105 8.98 -9.63 11.84
CA ALA A 105 8.24 -9.12 10.69
C ALA A 105 6.96 -8.39 11.10
N ALA A 106 6.20 -8.93 12.06
CA ALA A 106 5.02 -8.30 12.61
C ALA A 106 5.35 -7.00 13.33
N GLU A 107 6.46 -6.95 14.06
CA GLU A 107 6.95 -5.74 14.71
C GLU A 107 7.30 -4.65 13.68
N ARG A 108 8.03 -5.01 12.61
CA ARG A 108 8.33 -4.05 11.52
C ARG A 108 7.06 -3.56 10.84
N ALA A 109 6.13 -4.45 10.49
CA ALA A 109 4.87 -4.07 9.86
C ALA A 109 4.05 -3.14 10.76
N ALA A 110 4.00 -3.42 12.07
CA ALA A 110 3.32 -2.56 13.04
C ALA A 110 4.01 -1.19 13.19
N GLN A 111 5.35 -1.15 13.15
CA GLN A 111 6.12 0.10 13.16
C GLN A 111 5.86 0.94 11.90
N GLU A 112 5.90 0.32 10.72
CA GLU A 112 5.59 0.98 9.44
C GLU A 112 4.13 1.48 9.41
N GLU A 113 3.17 0.68 9.87
CA GLU A 113 1.76 1.10 9.95
C GLU A 113 1.58 2.28 10.91
N ALA A 114 2.25 2.24 12.07
CA ALA A 114 2.22 3.34 13.04
C ALA A 114 2.87 4.62 12.48
N GLU A 115 3.96 4.51 11.73
CA GLU A 115 4.60 5.63 11.05
C GLU A 115 3.66 6.24 9.99
N ILE A 116 3.09 5.41 9.11
CA ILE A 116 2.11 5.85 8.11
C ILE A 116 0.90 6.52 8.77
N ALA A 117 0.39 5.95 9.87
CA ALA A 117 -0.74 6.53 10.62
C ALA A 117 -0.38 7.89 11.22
N ARG A 118 0.83 8.03 11.78
CA ARG A 118 1.34 9.28 12.32
C ARG A 118 1.49 10.34 11.22
N GLU A 119 2.10 9.99 10.09
CA GLU A 119 2.25 10.90 8.96
C GLU A 119 0.89 11.39 8.42
N ARG A 120 -0.09 10.48 8.33
CA ARG A 120 -1.46 10.83 7.94
C ARG A 120 -2.12 11.77 8.95
N ALA A 121 -1.94 11.52 10.24
CA ALA A 121 -2.47 12.38 11.29
C ALA A 121 -1.84 13.78 11.26
N ASP A 122 -0.53 13.87 11.06
CA ASP A 122 0.20 15.14 10.92
C ASP A 122 -0.25 15.89 9.67
N THR A 123 -0.45 15.18 8.55
CA THR A 123 -1.01 15.74 7.30
C THR A 123 -2.41 16.31 7.52
N ALA A 124 -3.30 15.54 8.15
CA ALA A 124 -4.66 15.98 8.45
C ALA A 124 -4.68 17.20 9.39
N LYS A 125 -3.78 17.22 10.39
CA LYS A 125 -3.62 18.36 11.31
C LYS A 125 -3.20 19.64 10.58
N LYS A 126 -2.22 19.56 9.68
CA LYS A 126 -1.80 20.70 8.84
C LYS A 126 -2.93 21.16 7.93
N ALA A 127 -3.66 20.22 7.31
CA ALA A 127 -4.80 20.54 6.45
C ALA A 127 -5.92 21.25 7.21
N ALA A 128 -6.26 20.77 8.41
CA ALA A 128 -7.24 21.41 9.29
C ALA A 128 -6.78 22.82 9.73
N ALA A 129 -5.50 23.01 10.02
CA ALA A 129 -4.93 24.32 10.36
C ALA A 129 -5.03 25.33 9.21
N ILE A 130 -4.70 24.91 7.97
CA ILE A 130 -4.90 25.75 6.78
C ILE A 130 -6.37 26.08 6.61
N LEU A 131 -7.28 25.10 6.74
CA LEU A 131 -8.70 25.35 6.55
C LEU A 131 -9.26 26.35 7.58
N LYS A 132 -8.78 26.27 8.82
CA LYS A 132 -9.13 27.20 9.90
C LYS A 132 -8.61 28.62 9.63
N ALA A 133 -7.41 28.74 9.05
CA ALA A 133 -6.80 30.04 8.72
C ALA A 133 -7.33 30.64 7.41
N ALA A 134 -7.80 29.80 6.48
CA ALA A 134 -8.32 30.22 5.20
C ALA A 134 -9.64 30.97 5.33
N THR A 135 -9.93 31.83 4.37
CA THR A 135 -11.20 32.59 4.28
C THR A 135 -12.08 32.05 3.16
N GLU A 136 -13.33 32.50 3.05
CA GLU A 136 -14.19 32.13 1.93
C GLU A 136 -13.56 32.53 0.60
N ALA A 137 -13.58 31.64 -0.39
CA ALA A 137 -13.05 31.93 -1.71
C ALA A 137 -13.87 33.06 -2.35
N LYS A 138 -13.21 34.11 -2.79
CA LYS A 138 -13.87 35.25 -3.44
C LYS A 138 -13.99 35.02 -4.94
N ALA A 139 -15.04 35.58 -5.54
CA ALA A 139 -15.26 35.46 -6.99
C ALA A 139 -14.11 36.04 -7.84
N ASP A 140 -13.32 36.95 -7.27
CA ASP A 140 -12.14 37.55 -7.88
C ASP A 140 -10.85 36.73 -7.68
N ASN A 141 -10.92 35.54 -7.07
CA ASN A 141 -9.78 34.66 -6.92
C ASN A 141 -9.18 34.31 -8.29
N PRO A 142 -7.85 34.42 -8.50
CA PRO A 142 -7.24 34.26 -9.82
C PRO A 142 -7.59 32.93 -10.50
N TYR A 143 -7.71 31.83 -9.73
CA TYR A 143 -8.09 30.53 -10.28
C TYR A 143 -9.55 30.52 -10.75
N LEU A 144 -10.47 31.04 -9.93
CA LEU A 144 -11.90 31.05 -10.22
C LEU A 144 -12.22 31.93 -11.43
N VAL A 145 -11.61 33.12 -11.52
CA VAL A 145 -11.72 34.01 -12.69
C VAL A 145 -11.24 33.31 -13.95
N ARG A 146 -10.06 32.67 -13.90
CA ARG A 146 -9.47 31.97 -15.05
C ARG A 146 -10.31 30.78 -15.51
N LYS A 147 -10.82 30.00 -14.56
CA LYS A 147 -11.69 28.84 -14.85
C LYS A 147 -13.14 29.23 -15.13
N ARG A 148 -13.52 30.48 -14.92
CA ARG A 148 -14.90 31.00 -15.04
C ARG A 148 -15.89 30.21 -14.19
N VAL A 149 -15.47 29.89 -12.96
CA VAL A 149 -16.27 29.13 -11.99
C VAL A 149 -16.63 30.05 -10.83
N SER A 150 -17.89 30.01 -10.40
CA SER A 150 -18.33 30.74 -9.21
C SER A 150 -17.84 30.06 -7.93
N PRO A 151 -17.49 30.81 -6.88
CA PRO A 151 -17.15 30.22 -5.58
C PRO A 151 -18.35 29.43 -5.04
N VAL A 152 -18.04 28.30 -4.39
CA VAL A 152 -19.03 27.49 -3.65
C VAL A 152 -18.62 27.43 -2.18
N ALA A 153 -19.56 27.12 -1.29
CA ALA A 153 -19.38 27.20 0.16
C ALA A 153 -18.19 26.39 0.72
N THR A 154 -17.77 25.34 0.01
CA THR A 154 -16.66 24.48 0.43
C THR A 154 -15.28 24.98 -0.03
N LEU A 155 -15.24 25.94 -0.97
CA LEU A 155 -13.99 26.52 -1.47
C LEU A 155 -13.52 27.65 -0.56
N ARG A 156 -12.22 27.63 -0.27
CA ARG A 156 -11.57 28.60 0.60
C ARG A 156 -10.37 29.22 -0.11
N GLU A 157 -9.87 30.34 0.38
CA GLU A 157 -8.63 30.93 -0.11
C GLU A 157 -7.67 31.30 1.02
N ILE A 158 -6.37 31.19 0.73
CA ILE A 158 -5.29 31.51 1.66
C ILE A 158 -4.12 32.13 0.90
N ASP A 159 -3.39 33.04 1.56
CA ASP A 159 -2.11 33.53 1.05
C ASP A 159 -1.05 32.41 1.07
N ALA A 160 -0.23 32.32 0.03
CA ALA A 160 0.81 31.31 -0.10
C ALA A 160 1.86 31.35 1.03
N GLY A 161 2.19 32.54 1.55
CA GLY A 161 3.09 32.71 2.69
C GLY A 161 2.46 32.23 3.99
N ALA A 162 1.17 32.50 4.21
CA ALA A 162 0.44 31.97 5.35
C ALA A 162 0.32 30.44 5.29
N ALA A 163 0.05 29.87 4.11
CA ALA A 163 0.07 28.42 3.91
C ALA A 163 1.46 27.83 4.21
N ALA A 164 2.53 28.47 3.74
CA ALA A 164 3.90 28.01 3.99
C ALA A 164 4.26 28.02 5.48
N ALA A 165 3.85 29.04 6.23
CA ALA A 165 4.07 29.13 7.67
C ALA A 165 3.39 27.97 8.42
N ILE A 166 2.20 27.54 7.99
CA ILE A 166 1.47 26.41 8.60
C ILE A 166 2.10 25.06 8.21
N LEU A 167 2.50 24.91 6.94
CA LEU A 167 3.08 23.66 6.44
C LEU A 167 4.51 23.40 6.97
N GLY A 168 5.23 24.48 7.30
CA GLY A 168 6.67 24.46 7.60
C GLY A 168 7.55 24.45 6.34
N TYR A 169 6.95 24.55 5.16
CA TYR A 169 7.63 24.59 3.87
C TYR A 169 6.79 25.37 2.86
N ALA A 170 7.44 25.95 1.84
CA ALA A 170 6.73 26.63 0.77
C ALA A 170 6.06 25.61 -0.16
N PRO A 171 4.72 25.66 -0.35
CA PRO A 171 4.01 24.68 -1.17
C PRO A 171 4.44 24.79 -2.64
N LYS A 172 4.49 23.65 -3.33
CA LYS A 172 4.94 23.54 -4.73
C LYS A 172 3.97 22.74 -5.57
N SER A 173 4.00 22.99 -6.88
CA SER A 173 3.42 22.09 -7.88
C SER A 173 4.32 22.04 -9.11
N GLY A 174 4.58 20.83 -9.63
CA GLY A 174 5.48 20.66 -10.79
C GLY A 174 6.92 21.16 -10.56
N GLY A 175 7.40 21.18 -9.30
CA GLY A 175 8.72 21.72 -8.92
C GLY A 175 8.73 23.23 -8.62
N ASP A 176 7.64 23.90 -8.97
CA ASP A 176 7.47 25.33 -8.96
C ASP A 176 6.77 25.79 -7.67
N LEU A 177 7.26 26.84 -7.02
CA LEU A 177 6.60 27.41 -5.84
C LEU A 177 5.20 27.93 -6.19
N LEU A 178 4.23 27.67 -5.31
CA LEU A 178 2.93 28.33 -5.37
C LEU A 178 3.04 29.72 -4.76
N THR A 179 2.36 30.69 -5.34
CA THR A 179 2.47 32.11 -4.97
C THR A 179 1.10 32.78 -4.90
N GLY A 180 1.03 33.94 -4.22
CA GLY A 180 -0.19 34.75 -4.18
C GLY A 180 -1.36 34.11 -3.44
N ARG A 181 -2.59 34.40 -3.88
CA ARG A 181 -3.83 33.87 -3.30
C ARG A 181 -4.12 32.47 -3.86
N LEU A 182 -3.93 31.45 -3.03
CA LEU A 182 -4.18 30.06 -3.37
C LEU A 182 -5.65 29.71 -3.11
N LEU A 183 -6.25 28.98 -4.04
CA LEU A 183 -7.52 28.29 -3.78
C LEU A 183 -7.23 27.03 -2.96
N VAL A 184 -8.01 26.84 -1.90
CA VAL A 184 -7.92 25.70 -0.97
C VAL A 184 -9.13 24.80 -1.18
N VAL A 185 -8.88 23.54 -1.50
CA VAL A 185 -9.91 22.52 -1.71
C VAL A 185 -9.73 21.41 -0.67
N PRO A 186 -10.65 21.26 0.30
CA PRO A 186 -10.57 20.19 1.29
C PRO A 186 -10.82 18.81 0.66
N VAL A 187 -10.00 17.82 0.99
CA VAL A 187 -10.20 16.42 0.63
C VAL A 187 -10.64 15.67 1.89
N LYS A 188 -11.81 15.02 1.83
CA LYS A 188 -12.40 14.30 2.95
C LYS A 188 -12.22 12.80 2.80
N GLN A 189 -12.10 12.10 3.93
CA GLN A 189 -12.19 10.65 4.04
C GLN A 189 -13.05 10.32 5.25
N GLY A 190 -14.19 9.66 5.03
CA GLY A 190 -15.24 9.58 6.04
C GLY A 190 -15.74 10.97 6.44
N ASP A 191 -15.92 11.18 7.75
CA ASP A 191 -16.43 12.45 8.30
C ASP A 191 -15.34 13.52 8.49
N GLY A 192 -14.07 13.16 8.31
CA GLY A 192 -12.90 14.02 8.56
C GLY A 192 -12.21 14.53 7.30
N ILE A 193 -11.40 15.59 7.47
CA ILE A 193 -10.47 16.06 6.43
C ILE A 193 -9.22 15.18 6.49
N SER A 194 -8.86 14.57 5.36
CA SER A 194 -7.63 13.78 5.25
C SER A 194 -6.46 14.61 4.74
N THR A 195 -6.69 15.52 3.80
CA THR A 195 -5.69 16.41 3.21
C THR A 195 -6.38 17.58 2.51
N LEU A 196 -5.63 18.42 1.81
CA LEU A 196 -6.14 19.49 0.97
C LEU A 196 -5.31 19.65 -0.31
N GLU A 197 -5.94 20.26 -1.31
CA GLU A 197 -5.27 20.73 -2.52
C GLU A 197 -5.16 22.25 -2.46
N LEU A 198 -3.94 22.74 -2.70
CA LEU A 198 -3.63 24.16 -2.88
C LEU A 198 -3.45 24.41 -4.37
N ILE A 199 -4.15 25.41 -4.90
CA ILE A 199 -4.14 25.72 -6.32
C ILE A 199 -3.74 27.17 -6.52
N ASP A 200 -2.62 27.35 -7.23
CA ASP A 200 -2.18 28.66 -7.71
C ASP A 200 -2.94 29.02 -9.00
N GLY A 201 -3.68 30.12 -8.95
CA GLY A 201 -4.49 30.61 -10.06
C GLY A 201 -3.69 31.29 -11.16
N ASP A 202 -2.51 31.81 -10.85
CA ASP A 202 -1.63 32.58 -11.74
C ASP A 202 -0.75 31.66 -12.60
N LYS A 203 -0.60 30.39 -12.23
CA LYS A 203 0.14 29.39 -13.01
C LYS A 203 -0.72 28.70 -14.09
N ALA A 204 -0.16 28.60 -15.30
CA ALA A 204 -0.86 28.16 -16.52
C ALA A 204 -1.60 26.82 -16.37
N GLN A 205 -1.03 25.84 -15.67
CA GLN A 205 -1.65 24.52 -15.47
C GLN A 205 -2.53 24.41 -14.22
N GLY A 206 -2.62 25.43 -13.35
CA GLY A 206 -3.28 25.28 -12.04
C GLY A 206 -2.49 24.27 -11.22
N GLY A 207 -1.39 24.71 -10.64
CA GLY A 207 -0.48 23.84 -9.92
C GLY A 207 -1.18 23.26 -8.68
N ILE A 208 -1.51 21.98 -8.70
CA ILE A 208 -2.01 21.25 -7.53
C ILE A 208 -0.82 20.91 -6.65
N GLY A 209 -0.71 21.57 -5.50
CA GLY A 209 0.16 21.17 -4.41
C GLY A 209 -0.68 20.45 -3.35
N ARG A 210 -0.25 19.27 -2.91
CA ARG A 210 -0.85 18.60 -1.74
C ARG A 210 -0.09 19.02 -0.50
N ALA A 211 -0.81 19.28 0.58
CA ALA A 211 -0.22 19.28 1.91
C ALA A 211 0.17 17.82 2.22
N ARG A 212 1.43 17.45 1.96
CA ARG A 212 2.06 16.21 2.42
C ARG A 212 3.28 16.57 3.25
#